data_AF-K6TQU5-F1
#
_entry.id   AF-K6TQU5-F1
#
_cell.length_a   1.000
_cell.length_b   1.000
_cell.length_c   1.000
_cell.angle_alpha   90.00
_cell.angle_beta   90.00
_cell.angle_gamma   90.00
#
_symmetry.space_group_name_H-M   'P 1'
#
loop_
_entity.id
_entity.type
_entity.pdbx_description
1 polymer ?
#
loop_
_entity_poly.entity_id
_entity_poly.type
_entity_poly.pdbx_seq_one_letter_code
_entity_poly.pdbx_strand_id
1 'polypeptide(L)'
;MLKKVLFLGAIIVIVVFLSGCTDNSIQISNESTNLTNITTKTYSNADVGVTFNYPENWILFNITGKNGIVGIGDPNSVDKNNNNTNTIVIIQKTALPTGQTLESTYDATYKDTTQDPSYQLVSKRNLTIDGQTAIENIHKINVNGVQKVEKDVWIEKNGTIYVIICSALTNDFNRQQSYFNVIINSFKIQ
;
A
#
# COMPACT_ATOMS: atom_id res chain seq x y z
N MET A 1 -30.25 -7.58 -60.06
CA MET A 1 -31.45 -7.00 -59.41
C MET A 1 -31.50 -7.45 -57.96
N LEU A 2 -31.97 -6.52 -57.12
CA LEU A 2 -32.07 -6.54 -55.68
C LEU A 2 -32.79 -7.78 -55.10
N LYS A 3 -32.38 -8.22 -53.90
CA LYS A 3 -33.25 -8.30 -52.72
C LYS A 3 -32.45 -8.51 -51.45
N LYS A 4 -32.33 -7.43 -50.67
CA LYS A 4 -32.10 -7.50 -49.22
C LYS A 4 -33.35 -8.12 -48.61
N VAL A 5 -33.19 -9.11 -47.73
CA VAL A 5 -34.20 -9.40 -46.72
C VAL A 5 -33.50 -9.37 -45.36
N LEU A 6 -33.83 -8.30 -44.65
CA LEU A 6 -33.66 -8.06 -43.24
C LEU A 6 -34.47 -9.12 -42.48
N PHE A 7 -33.84 -9.97 -41.68
CA PHE A 7 -34.54 -10.68 -40.61
C PHE A 7 -33.88 -10.33 -39.28
N LEU A 8 -34.57 -9.40 -38.61
CA LEU A 8 -34.46 -9.09 -37.20
C LEU A 8 -35.03 -10.29 -36.42
N GLY A 9 -34.22 -10.92 -35.59
CA GLY A 9 -34.64 -12.03 -34.73
C GLY A 9 -33.67 -12.17 -33.57
N ALA A 10 -33.99 -11.52 -32.45
CA ALA A 10 -33.29 -11.71 -31.19
C ALA A 10 -33.76 -13.01 -30.54
N ILE A 11 -32.86 -13.97 -30.32
CA ILE A 11 -33.01 -15.02 -29.30
C ILE A 11 -31.66 -15.22 -28.60
N ILE A 12 -31.73 -15.09 -27.27
CA ILE A 12 -30.70 -15.23 -26.25
C ILE A 12 -30.24 -16.68 -26.13
N VAL A 13 -28.92 -16.90 -26.01
CA VAL A 13 -28.38 -18.12 -25.39
C VAL A 13 -27.42 -17.69 -24.29
N ILE A 14 -27.89 -17.87 -23.06
CA ILE A 14 -27.08 -17.90 -21.84
C ILE A 14 -26.20 -19.13 -21.92
N VAL A 15 -24.87 -18.96 -21.81
CA VAL A 15 -23.99 -20.06 -21.43
C VAL A 15 -23.47 -19.75 -20.03
N VAL A 16 -24.05 -20.43 -19.05
CA VAL A 16 -23.51 -20.49 -17.70
C VAL A 16 -22.35 -21.49 -17.76
N PHE A 17 -21.12 -21.01 -17.59
CA PHE A 17 -20.03 -21.91 -17.21
C PHE A 17 -20.02 -22.01 -15.68
N LEU A 18 -20.78 -22.97 -15.16
CA LEU A 18 -20.44 -23.58 -13.88
C LEU A 18 -19.27 -24.53 -14.12
N SER A 19 -18.06 -24.01 -13.96
CA SER A 19 -16.87 -24.83 -13.80
C SER A 19 -16.44 -24.72 -12.35
N GLY A 20 -16.98 -25.61 -11.53
CA GLY A 20 -16.38 -25.91 -10.23
C GLY A 20 -15.06 -26.65 -10.47
N CYS A 21 -13.97 -26.10 -9.96
CA CYS A 21 -12.87 -26.91 -9.47
C CYS A 21 -13.00 -26.95 -7.94
N THR A 22 -13.29 -28.13 -7.41
CA THR A 22 -13.11 -28.44 -6.00
C THR A 22 -11.62 -28.62 -5.75
N ASP A 23 -10.98 -27.62 -5.14
CA ASP A 23 -9.69 -27.84 -4.47
C ASP A 23 -9.88 -27.62 -2.98
N ASN A 24 -9.81 -28.76 -2.27
CA ASN A 24 -9.79 -28.85 -0.83
C ASN A 24 -8.35 -28.57 -0.38
N SER A 25 -8.02 -27.31 -0.09
CA SER A 25 -6.75 -26.97 0.57
C SER A 25 -6.87 -25.70 1.39
N ILE A 26 -6.81 -25.89 2.71
CA ILE A 26 -6.56 -24.93 3.78
C ILE A 26 -7.59 -23.78 3.85
N GLN A 27 -8.51 -23.88 4.83
CA GLN A 27 -9.26 -22.74 5.33
C GLN A 27 -8.27 -21.70 5.91
N ILE A 28 -7.86 -20.76 5.07
CA ILE A 28 -7.56 -19.41 5.53
C ILE A 28 -8.94 -18.79 5.70
N SER A 29 -9.37 -18.61 6.95
CA SER A 29 -10.53 -17.79 7.25
C SER A 29 -10.23 -16.36 6.78
N ASN A 30 -10.59 -16.08 5.54
CA ASN A 30 -10.80 -14.72 5.08
C ASN A 30 -12.01 -14.20 5.86
N GLU A 31 -11.77 -13.62 7.04
CA GLU A 31 -12.62 -12.53 7.49
C GLU A 31 -12.46 -11.39 6.49
N SER A 32 -13.15 -11.52 5.37
CA SER A 32 -13.56 -10.39 4.56
C SER A 32 -14.57 -9.61 5.40
N THR A 33 -14.09 -8.78 6.32
CA THR A 33 -14.90 -7.66 6.79
C THR A 33 -15.27 -6.87 5.54
N ASN A 34 -16.54 -6.91 5.16
CA ASN A 34 -17.12 -6.08 4.10
C ASN A 34 -16.86 -4.60 4.42
N LEU A 35 -15.70 -4.07 4.06
CA LEU A 35 -15.41 -2.64 4.07
C LEU A 35 -15.92 -2.04 2.76
N THR A 36 -17.22 -2.18 2.53
CA THR A 36 -17.90 -1.44 1.47
C THR A 36 -18.02 0.01 1.93
N ASN A 37 -17.11 0.84 1.40
CA ASN A 37 -17.01 2.31 1.52
C ASN A 37 -16.24 2.84 2.74
N ILE A 38 -14.90 2.72 2.71
CA ILE A 38 -14.05 3.59 3.52
C ILE A 38 -14.23 5.01 2.98
N THR A 39 -14.82 5.92 3.76
CA THR A 39 -14.88 7.35 3.39
C THR A 39 -13.49 7.94 3.43
N THR A 40 -13.13 8.70 2.39
CA THR A 40 -11.77 9.21 2.22
C THR A 40 -11.74 10.72 2.05
N LYS A 41 -10.63 11.32 2.49
CA LYS A 41 -10.20 12.66 2.08
C LYS A 41 -9.02 12.55 1.12
N THR A 42 -8.79 13.60 0.33
CA THR A 42 -7.66 13.69 -0.58
C THR A 42 -6.57 14.57 0.02
N TYR A 43 -5.35 14.05 0.07
CA TYR A 43 -4.15 14.84 0.22
C TYR A 43 -3.66 15.25 -1.18
N SER A 44 -3.29 16.51 -1.35
CA SER A 44 -2.67 17.01 -2.57
C SER A 44 -1.67 18.09 -2.20
N ASN A 45 -0.43 17.93 -2.64
CA ASN A 45 0.62 18.92 -2.45
C ASN A 45 1.45 19.03 -3.74
N ALA A 46 1.22 20.13 -4.47
CA ALA A 46 1.85 20.39 -5.76
C ALA A 46 3.37 20.65 -5.63
N ASP A 47 3.83 21.26 -4.54
CA ASP A 47 5.25 21.57 -4.32
C ASP A 47 6.09 20.30 -4.13
N VAL A 48 5.47 19.24 -3.61
CA VAL A 48 6.12 17.92 -3.47
C VAL A 48 5.76 16.93 -4.58
N GLY A 49 4.78 17.27 -5.42
CA GLY A 49 4.36 16.50 -6.58
C GLY A 49 3.61 15.21 -6.24
N VAL A 50 2.79 15.18 -5.19
CA VAL A 50 2.04 13.96 -4.82
C VAL A 50 0.59 14.23 -4.46
N THR A 51 -0.27 13.26 -4.80
CA THR A 51 -1.66 13.21 -4.35
C THR A 51 -2.07 11.77 -4.03
N PHE A 52 -2.92 11.60 -3.02
CA PHE A 52 -3.49 10.32 -2.63
C PHE A 52 -4.73 10.53 -1.77
N ASN A 53 -5.56 9.49 -1.66
CA ASN A 53 -6.67 9.43 -0.73
C ASN A 53 -6.22 8.77 0.58
N TYR A 54 -6.80 9.19 1.69
CA TYR A 54 -6.60 8.59 3.00
C TYR A 54 -7.92 8.52 3.77
N PRO A 55 -8.06 7.60 4.75
CA PRO A 55 -9.29 7.48 5.53
C PRO A 55 -9.67 8.83 6.18
N GLU A 56 -10.93 9.24 6.04
CA GLU A 56 -11.39 10.58 6.44
C GLU A 56 -11.15 10.89 7.93
N ASN A 57 -11.19 9.85 8.77
CA ASN A 57 -11.02 9.93 10.22
C ASN A 57 -9.54 9.91 10.65
N TRP A 58 -8.60 9.65 9.75
CA TRP A 58 -7.17 9.69 10.08
C TRP A 58 -6.64 11.12 10.07
N ILE A 59 -5.63 11.38 10.89
CA ILE A 59 -5.09 12.71 11.15
C ILE A 59 -3.76 12.88 10.41
N LEU A 60 -3.63 13.98 9.67
CA LEU A 60 -2.36 14.39 9.07
C LEU A 60 -1.44 15.04 10.13
N PHE A 61 -0.15 14.74 10.07
CA PHE A 61 0.87 15.38 10.88
C PHE A 61 2.16 15.60 10.09
N ASN A 62 2.92 16.62 10.50
CA ASN A 62 4.20 16.93 9.88
C ASN A 62 5.28 15.97 10.36
N ILE A 63 6.14 15.55 9.44
CA ILE A 63 7.33 14.74 9.75
C ILE A 63 8.52 15.68 9.88
N THR A 64 9.25 15.58 10.99
CA THR A 64 10.41 16.45 11.28
C THR A 64 11.72 15.96 10.61
N GLY A 65 11.71 14.77 10.02
CA GLY A 65 12.87 14.19 9.34
C GLY A 65 13.16 14.79 7.96
N LYS A 66 14.44 14.93 7.64
CA LYS A 66 14.94 15.19 6.28
C LYS A 66 14.40 14.07 5.39
N ASN A 67 13.59 14.41 4.37
CA ASN A 67 12.88 13.50 3.43
C ASN A 67 11.40 13.24 3.76
N GLY A 68 10.90 13.61 4.93
CA GLY A 68 9.47 13.47 5.24
C GLY A 68 8.59 14.41 4.43
N ILE A 69 7.53 13.88 3.81
CA ILE A 69 6.48 14.69 3.17
C ILE A 69 5.33 14.91 4.15
N VAL A 70 4.74 13.81 4.64
CA VAL A 70 3.57 13.85 5.51
C VAL A 70 3.42 12.52 6.26
N GLY A 71 2.91 12.59 7.49
CA GLY A 71 2.44 11.44 8.24
C GLY A 71 0.92 11.44 8.33
N ILE A 72 0.32 10.26 8.32
CA ILE A 72 -1.11 10.04 8.49
C ILE A 72 -1.29 8.98 9.58
N GLY A 73 -2.09 9.26 10.61
CA GLY A 73 -2.25 8.36 11.75
C GLY A 73 -3.70 8.04 12.07
N ASP A 74 -3.98 6.79 12.46
CA ASP A 74 -5.29 6.40 12.99
C ASP A 74 -5.43 6.85 14.44
N PRO A 75 -6.29 7.83 14.76
CA PRO A 75 -6.47 8.28 16.15
C PRO A 75 -6.99 7.18 17.08
N ASN A 76 -7.60 6.11 16.56
CA ASN A 76 -8.06 4.99 17.37
C ASN A 76 -6.94 4.02 17.78
N SER A 77 -5.74 4.18 17.19
CA SER A 77 -4.57 3.34 17.46
C SER A 77 -3.62 3.93 18.50
N VAL A 78 -4.00 5.04 19.14
CA VAL A 78 -3.20 5.72 20.17
C VAL A 78 -3.09 4.84 21.42
N ASP A 79 -1.86 4.50 21.81
CA ASP A 79 -1.58 3.85 23.08
C ASP A 79 -1.78 4.85 24.22
N LYS A 80 -2.69 4.51 25.14
CA LYS A 80 -3.07 5.36 26.27
C LYS A 80 -1.94 5.62 27.27
N ASN A 81 -0.91 4.77 27.28
CA ASN A 81 0.18 4.85 28.26
C ASN A 81 1.29 5.82 27.84
N ASN A 82 1.54 5.93 26.53
CA ASN A 82 2.65 6.73 25.98
C ASN A 82 2.20 7.76 24.93
N ASN A 83 0.89 7.80 24.62
CA ASN A 83 0.28 8.68 23.63
C ASN A 83 0.83 8.51 22.20
N ASN A 84 1.44 7.37 21.89
CA ASN A 84 1.95 7.06 20.56
C ASN A 84 0.86 6.43 19.69
N THR A 85 0.72 6.94 18.47
CA THR A 85 -0.12 6.32 17.43
C THR A 85 0.57 5.07 16.89
N ASN A 86 -0.10 3.91 16.98
CA ASN A 86 0.50 2.65 16.55
C ASN A 86 0.29 2.34 15.07
N THR A 87 -0.82 2.78 14.49
CA THR A 87 -1.15 2.62 13.08
C THR A 87 -0.92 3.94 12.36
N ILE A 88 0.13 3.97 11.55
CA ILE A 88 0.57 5.17 10.83
C ILE A 88 0.97 4.83 9.40
N VAL A 89 0.87 5.83 8.53
CA VAL A 89 1.48 5.84 7.21
C VAL A 89 2.38 7.06 7.10
N ILE A 90 3.62 6.86 6.69
CA ILE A 90 4.58 7.94 6.46
C ILE A 90 4.93 7.95 4.97
N ILE A 91 4.88 9.13 4.37
CA ILE A 91 5.32 9.35 2.99
C ILE A 91 6.64 10.09 3.03
N GLN A 92 7.64 9.55 2.35
CA GLN A 92 8.96 10.15 2.22
C GLN A 92 9.35 10.30 0.75
N LYS A 93 10.25 11.24 0.47
CA LYS A 93 10.90 11.36 -0.85
C LYS A 93 12.39 11.61 -0.75
N THR A 94 13.15 11.06 -1.69
CA THR A 94 14.57 11.33 -1.88
C THR A 94 14.92 11.30 -3.35
N ALA A 95 16.00 11.97 -3.76
CA ALA A 95 16.54 11.80 -5.10
C ALA A 95 17.10 10.38 -5.27
N LEU A 96 16.90 9.79 -6.45
CA LEU A 96 17.60 8.58 -6.89
C LEU A 96 19.09 8.92 -7.01
N PRO A 97 19.99 8.20 -6.33
CA PRO A 97 21.42 8.49 -6.43
C PRO A 97 21.92 8.28 -7.86
N THR A 98 22.85 9.12 -8.30
CA THR A 98 23.42 9.06 -9.65
C THR A 98 24.02 7.68 -9.95
N GLY A 99 23.62 7.08 -11.06
CA GLY A 99 24.11 5.77 -11.50
C GLY A 99 23.47 4.57 -10.79
N GLN A 100 22.53 4.79 -9.86
CA GLN A 100 21.79 3.73 -9.19
C GLN A 100 20.42 3.50 -9.83
N THR A 101 19.87 2.31 -9.60
CA THR A 101 18.47 1.96 -9.85
C THR A 101 17.66 1.98 -8.56
N LEU A 102 16.32 1.96 -8.67
CA LEU A 102 15.43 1.77 -7.52
C LEU A 102 15.81 0.52 -6.72
N GLU A 103 16.00 -0.62 -7.41
CA GLU A 103 16.38 -1.91 -6.80
C GLU A 103 17.70 -1.80 -6.02
N SER A 104 18.75 -1.24 -6.63
CA SER A 104 20.05 -1.09 -5.95
C SER A 104 20.00 -0.14 -4.75
N THR A 105 19.14 0.88 -4.81
CA THR A 105 18.95 1.83 -3.70
C THR A 105 18.16 1.19 -2.56
N TYR A 106 17.14 0.40 -2.90
CA TYR A 106 16.40 -0.44 -1.95
C TYR A 106 17.35 -1.43 -1.26
N ASP A 107 18.12 -2.21 -2.03
CA ASP A 107 19.02 -3.22 -1.48
C ASP A 107 20.09 -2.59 -0.57
N ALA A 108 20.63 -1.43 -0.96
CA ALA A 108 21.56 -0.68 -0.12
C ALA A 108 20.94 -0.20 1.19
N THR A 109 19.66 0.17 1.18
CA THR A 109 18.92 0.64 2.37
C THR A 109 18.72 -0.47 3.40
N TYR A 110 18.43 -1.70 2.96
CA TYR A 110 18.19 -2.82 3.89
C TYR A 110 19.44 -3.68 4.12
N LYS A 111 20.55 -3.42 3.45
CA LYS A 111 21.80 -4.20 3.58
C LYS A 111 22.21 -4.39 5.03
N ASP A 112 22.28 -3.30 5.81
CA ASP A 112 22.69 -3.35 7.21
C ASP A 112 21.52 -3.71 8.13
N THR A 113 20.30 -3.29 7.76
CA THR A 113 19.06 -3.57 8.51
C THR A 113 18.77 -5.07 8.61
N THR A 114 19.08 -5.86 7.57
CA THR A 114 18.90 -7.33 7.61
C THR A 114 19.81 -8.04 8.62
N GLN A 115 20.84 -7.37 9.12
CA GLN A 115 21.71 -7.91 10.18
C GLN A 115 21.22 -7.54 11.58
N ASP A 116 20.24 -6.64 11.71
CA ASP A 116 19.65 -6.27 12.99
C ASP A 116 18.69 -7.38 13.46
N PRO A 117 18.88 -7.97 14.65
CA PRO A 117 18.00 -9.03 15.16
C PRO A 117 16.56 -8.55 15.44
N SER A 118 16.33 -7.23 15.51
CA SER A 118 15.00 -6.65 15.62
C SER A 118 14.25 -6.64 14.28
N TYR A 119 14.93 -6.85 13.16
CA TYR A 119 14.36 -6.85 11.81
C TYR A 119 14.12 -8.29 11.30
N GLN A 120 12.95 -8.53 10.72
CA GLN A 120 12.66 -9.79 10.04
C GLN A 120 11.89 -9.55 8.75
N LEU A 121 12.52 -9.84 7.62
CA LEU A 121 11.85 -9.84 6.31
C LEU A 121 10.71 -10.88 6.30
N VAL A 122 9.53 -10.45 5.86
CA VAL A 122 8.35 -11.31 5.66
C VAL A 122 8.16 -11.59 4.18
N SER A 123 8.19 -10.56 3.33
CA SER A 123 8.06 -10.72 1.88
C SER A 123 8.63 -9.53 1.12
N LYS A 124 9.20 -9.77 -0.06
CA LYS A 124 9.56 -8.76 -1.06
C LYS A 124 8.89 -9.13 -2.39
N ARG A 125 8.21 -8.19 -3.04
CA ARG A 125 7.63 -8.39 -4.38
C ARG A 125 7.57 -7.09 -5.17
N ASN A 126 7.40 -7.22 -6.48
CA ASN A 126 7.10 -6.08 -7.35
C ASN A 126 5.59 -5.93 -7.54
N LEU A 127 5.15 -4.68 -7.67
CA LEU A 127 3.79 -4.31 -8.08
C LEU A 127 3.83 -3.05 -8.96
N THR A 128 2.66 -2.58 -9.39
CA THR A 128 2.54 -1.36 -10.20
C THR A 128 1.73 -0.31 -9.46
N ILE A 129 2.30 0.89 -9.28
CA ILE A 129 1.63 2.08 -8.72
C ILE A 129 1.83 3.24 -9.68
N ASP A 130 0.76 3.96 -10.02
CA ASP A 130 0.81 5.10 -10.95
C ASP A 130 1.53 4.79 -12.28
N GLY A 131 1.38 3.55 -12.78
CA GLY A 131 2.04 3.06 -14.00
C GLY A 131 3.53 2.71 -13.83
N GLN A 132 4.12 2.96 -12.66
CA GLN A 132 5.52 2.66 -12.35
C GLN A 132 5.67 1.29 -11.69
N THR A 133 6.75 0.59 -11.99
CA THR A 133 7.15 -0.58 -11.19
C THR A 133 7.57 -0.11 -9.81
N ALA A 134 7.02 -0.74 -8.79
CA ALA A 134 7.29 -0.45 -7.39
C ALA A 134 7.74 -1.73 -6.67
N ILE A 135 8.55 -1.58 -5.62
CA ILE A 135 9.00 -2.66 -4.75
C ILE A 135 8.19 -2.58 -3.45
N GLU A 136 7.44 -3.62 -3.12
CA GLU A 136 6.85 -3.81 -1.79
C GLU A 136 7.77 -4.69 -0.95
N ASN A 137 8.05 -4.21 0.25
CA ASN A 137 8.75 -4.93 1.30
C ASN A 137 7.86 -4.99 2.54
N ILE A 138 7.56 -6.19 3.02
CA ILE A 138 6.88 -6.39 4.30
C ILE A 138 7.90 -6.99 5.25
N HIS A 139 8.07 -6.37 6.42
CA HIS A 139 8.97 -6.84 7.45
C HIS A 139 8.42 -6.57 8.84
N LYS A 140 8.96 -7.27 9.83
CA LYS A 140 8.71 -7.00 11.25
C LYS A 140 9.86 -6.20 11.81
N ILE A 141 9.54 -5.29 12.73
CA ILE A 141 10.51 -4.58 13.56
C ILE A 141 10.15 -4.68 15.03
N ASN A 142 11.15 -4.52 15.90
CA ASN A 142 10.95 -4.30 17.32
C ASN A 142 11.56 -2.95 17.72
N VAL A 143 10.71 -2.02 18.14
CA VAL A 143 11.15 -0.69 18.61
C VAL A 143 10.83 -0.59 20.09
N ASN A 144 11.86 -0.59 20.94
CA ASN A 144 11.71 -0.46 22.39
C ASN A 144 10.72 -1.46 23.01
N GLY A 145 10.71 -2.70 22.52
CA GLY A 145 9.81 -3.76 23.00
C GLY A 145 8.46 -3.81 22.29
N VAL A 146 8.14 -2.84 21.42
CA VAL A 146 6.89 -2.81 20.64
C VAL A 146 7.12 -3.50 19.29
N GLN A 147 6.47 -4.65 19.10
CA GLN A 147 6.53 -5.41 17.86
C GLN A 147 5.56 -4.85 16.81
N LYS A 148 6.11 -4.43 15.69
CA LYS A 148 5.36 -3.88 14.56
C LYS A 148 5.61 -4.68 13.29
N VAL A 149 4.66 -4.57 12.37
CA VAL A 149 4.84 -4.98 10.97
C VAL A 149 4.77 -3.70 10.15
N GLU A 150 5.71 -3.57 9.21
CA GLU A 150 5.75 -2.50 8.24
C GLU A 150 5.58 -3.06 6.84
N LYS A 151 4.91 -2.28 5.98
CA LYS A 151 4.86 -2.44 4.54
C LYS A 151 5.42 -1.17 3.91
N ASP A 152 6.56 -1.31 3.26
CA ASP A 152 7.24 -0.23 2.57
C ASP A 152 7.04 -0.40 1.08
N VAL A 153 6.44 0.60 0.43
CA VAL A 153 6.27 0.63 -1.03
C VAL A 153 7.20 1.69 -1.60
N TRP A 154 8.20 1.24 -2.34
CA TRP A 154 9.22 2.05 -2.99
C TRP A 154 8.85 2.27 -4.45
N ILE A 155 8.76 3.53 -4.87
CA ILE A 155 8.34 3.92 -6.22
C ILE A 155 9.36 4.92 -6.75
N GLU A 156 9.77 4.77 -8.01
CA GLU A 156 10.64 5.75 -8.68
C GLU A 156 9.92 6.37 -9.88
N LYS A 157 10.06 7.70 -10.01
CA LYS A 157 9.62 8.44 -11.19
C LYS A 157 10.55 9.63 -11.40
N ASN A 158 11.07 9.77 -12.62
CA ASN A 158 11.89 10.91 -13.05
C ASN A 158 13.07 11.25 -12.11
N GLY A 159 13.78 10.23 -11.62
CA GLY A 159 14.92 10.39 -10.72
C GLY A 159 14.56 10.71 -9.28
N THR A 160 13.29 10.57 -8.88
CA THR A 160 12.83 10.74 -7.50
C THR A 160 12.25 9.43 -6.98
N ILE A 161 12.72 9.01 -5.81
CA ILE A 161 12.19 7.88 -5.06
C ILE A 161 11.17 8.39 -4.05
N TYR A 162 10.00 7.76 -4.01
CA TYR A 162 8.97 7.92 -3.00
C TYR A 162 8.86 6.62 -2.21
N VAL A 163 8.74 6.73 -0.89
CA VAL A 163 8.53 5.58 -0.01
C VAL A 163 7.27 5.80 0.81
N ILE A 164 6.33 4.86 0.71
CA ILE A 164 5.12 4.79 1.53
C ILE A 164 5.37 3.72 2.59
N ILE A 165 5.51 4.14 3.85
CA ILE A 165 5.77 3.26 4.99
C ILE A 165 4.48 3.09 5.76
N CYS A 166 3.83 1.93 5.66
CA CYS A 166 2.65 1.59 6.45
C CYS A 166 3.05 0.76 7.66
N SER A 167 2.84 1.26 8.87
CA SER A 167 3.22 0.60 10.13
C SER A 167 1.98 0.34 10.98
N ALA A 168 1.89 -0.85 11.59
CA ALA A 168 0.91 -1.16 12.65
C ALA A 168 1.47 -2.19 13.65
N LEU A 169 0.80 -2.38 14.78
CA LEU A 169 1.10 -3.50 15.68
C LEU A 169 0.92 -4.84 14.95
N THR A 170 1.73 -5.83 15.33
CA THR A 170 1.70 -7.15 14.69
C THR A 170 0.32 -7.81 14.68
N ASN A 171 -0.46 -7.64 15.76
CA ASN A 171 -1.81 -8.21 15.89
C ASN A 171 -2.90 -7.40 15.15
N ASP A 172 -2.58 -6.21 14.65
CA ASP A 172 -3.54 -5.32 13.99
C ASP A 172 -3.22 -5.09 12.51
N PHE A 173 -1.98 -5.32 12.08
CA PHE A 173 -1.52 -5.05 10.72
C PHE A 173 -2.39 -5.64 9.61
N ASN A 174 -2.87 -6.87 9.78
CA ASN A 174 -3.76 -7.51 8.81
C ASN A 174 -5.14 -6.82 8.74
N ARG A 175 -5.64 -6.31 9.86
CA ARG A 175 -6.92 -5.57 9.91
C ARG A 175 -6.80 -4.18 9.27
N GLN A 176 -5.59 -3.63 9.22
CA GLN A 176 -5.32 -2.31 8.65
C GLN A 176 -5.06 -2.32 7.13
N GLN A 177 -4.99 -3.50 6.51
CA GLN A 177 -4.61 -3.62 5.09
C GLN A 177 -5.52 -2.82 4.14
N SER A 178 -6.82 -2.81 4.39
CA SER A 178 -7.79 -2.07 3.58
C SER A 178 -7.54 -0.56 3.64
N TYR A 179 -7.22 -0.01 4.82
CA TYR A 179 -6.89 1.40 5.01
C TYR A 179 -5.53 1.76 4.38
N PHE A 180 -4.53 0.90 4.50
CA PHE A 180 -3.26 1.07 3.81
C PHE A 180 -3.42 1.05 2.28
N ASN A 181 -4.23 0.13 1.77
CA ASN A 181 -4.50 0.01 0.34
C ASN A 181 -5.23 1.24 -0.24
N VAL A 182 -6.06 1.94 0.55
CA VAL A 182 -6.65 3.23 0.12
C VAL A 182 -5.55 4.21 -0.25
N ILE A 183 -4.52 4.33 0.59
CA ILE A 183 -3.41 5.27 0.39
C ILE A 183 -2.53 4.81 -0.77
N ILE A 184 -2.10 3.55 -0.75
CA ILE A 184 -1.19 2.99 -1.76
C ILE A 184 -1.82 3.02 -3.16
N ASN A 185 -3.06 2.54 -3.31
CA ASN A 185 -3.68 2.37 -4.63
C ASN A 185 -4.14 3.70 -5.26
N SER A 186 -4.30 4.75 -4.45
CA SER A 186 -4.67 6.08 -4.93
C SER A 186 -3.47 7.01 -5.08
N PHE A 187 -2.27 6.56 -4.72
CA PHE A 187 -1.05 7.35 -4.80
C PHE A 187 -0.70 7.67 -6.24
N LYS A 188 -0.49 8.96 -6.52
CA LYS A 188 -0.07 9.47 -7.82
C LYS A 188 1.06 10.47 -7.64
N ILE A 189 2.00 10.42 -8.58
CA ILE A 189 3.12 11.36 -8.65
C ILE A 189 2.80 12.35 -9.78
N GLN A 190 2.69 13.63 -9.44
CA GLN A 190 2.29 14.73 -10.33
C GLN A 190 3.47 15.28 -11.13
#